data_AF-A0A375J641-F1
#
_entry.id   AF-A0A375J641-F1
#
_cell.length_a   1.000
_cell.length_b   1.000
_cell.length_c   1.000
_cell.angle_alpha   90.00
_cell.angle_beta   90.00
_cell.angle_gamma   90.00
#
_symmetry.space_group_name_H-M   'P 1'
#
loop_
_entity.id
_entity.type
_entity.pdbx_description
1 polymer ?
#
loop_
_entity_poly.entity_id
_entity_poly.type
_entity_poly.pdbx_seq_one_letter_code
_entity_poly.pdbx_strand_id
1 'polypeptide(L)'
;MTRKPEQKRGPRRPLSEPNHQRAASTPSDTIMPTTFLYSNCADAPSAVQDELQAASAAGYGVDPQHVFWEVAPASVPALQRPRLRALQHQAQPGDAVVALRLCSLGWSVPEVLATVRRFRLLGVALYCVQLSRDDLASTTPPEAVEVLRAVAALEGATRSVRVRESLAAAKAMGRQVGRPPKHTPEQRHAILSALSAGYSVSETARRFNTSRQTVLRIRAAEPLAQRAAAVAIADADADVEESATEAATE
;
A
#
# COMPACT_ATOMS: atom_id res chain seq x y z
N MET A 1 -38.18 54.20 64.91
CA MET A 1 -37.31 53.39 64.01
C MET A 1 -36.35 52.63 64.92
N THR A 2 -36.30 51.31 65.07
CA THR A 2 -36.98 50.17 64.43
C THR A 2 -36.77 49.00 65.41
N ARG A 3 -37.83 48.35 65.90
CA ARG A 3 -37.71 47.12 66.71
C ARG A 3 -37.32 45.97 65.77
N LYS A 4 -36.25 45.25 66.08
CA LYS A 4 -35.93 43.93 65.48
C LYS A 4 -35.99 42.87 66.59
N PRO A 5 -36.68 41.74 66.38
CA PRO A 5 -36.96 40.78 67.46
C PRO A 5 -35.86 39.75 67.65
N GLU A 6 -35.69 39.30 68.91
CA GLU A 6 -34.94 38.12 69.33
C GLU A 6 -35.44 36.85 68.61
N GLN A 7 -34.53 36.14 67.95
CA GLN A 7 -34.75 34.77 67.49
C GLN A 7 -34.05 33.80 68.44
N LYS A 8 -34.87 33.00 69.14
CA LYS A 8 -34.48 31.89 70.01
C LYS A 8 -33.68 30.83 69.23
N ARG A 9 -32.49 30.47 69.72
CA ARG A 9 -31.70 29.31 69.26
C ARG A 9 -32.33 28.01 69.79
N GLY A 10 -32.82 27.16 68.89
CA GLY A 10 -33.18 25.77 69.20
C GLY A 10 -31.96 24.85 69.34
N PRO A 11 -32.10 23.65 69.94
CA PRO A 11 -30.97 22.77 70.24
C PRO A 11 -30.42 22.08 68.99
N ARG A 12 -29.09 21.90 68.94
CA ARG A 12 -28.35 21.26 67.84
C ARG A 12 -28.58 19.73 67.87
N ARG A 13 -28.97 19.14 66.74
CA ARG A 13 -28.92 17.67 66.53
C ARG A 13 -27.45 17.20 66.47
N PRO A 14 -27.09 16.04 67.02
CA PRO A 14 -25.76 15.47 66.85
C PRO A 14 -25.55 14.92 65.44
N LEU A 15 -24.32 15.07 64.94
CA LEU A 15 -23.83 14.56 63.66
C LEU A 15 -23.78 13.02 63.71
N SER A 16 -24.47 12.35 62.78
CA SER A 16 -24.30 10.92 62.52
C SER A 16 -23.01 10.68 61.74
N GLU A 17 -22.09 9.90 62.29
CA GLU A 17 -20.85 9.48 61.63
C GLU A 17 -21.17 8.58 60.41
N PRO A 18 -20.59 8.83 59.23
CA PRO A 18 -20.68 7.89 58.12
C PRO A 18 -19.60 6.81 58.24
N ASN A 19 -20.10 5.63 58.59
CA ASN A 19 -19.60 4.27 58.31
C ASN A 19 -18.30 4.19 57.49
N HIS A 20 -17.20 3.81 58.14
CA HIS A 20 -15.95 3.40 57.50
C HIS A 20 -16.07 1.98 56.93
N GLN A 21 -16.75 1.85 55.80
CA GLN A 21 -16.62 0.70 54.91
C GLN A 21 -16.44 1.21 53.49
N ARG A 22 -15.23 1.71 53.19
CA ARG A 22 -14.76 1.84 51.80
C ARG A 22 -14.40 0.44 51.33
N ALA A 23 -15.40 -0.23 50.76
CA ALA A 23 -15.19 -1.41 49.93
C ALA A 23 -14.14 -1.08 48.87
N ALA A 24 -13.13 -1.93 48.78
CA ALA A 24 -12.25 -1.98 47.64
C ALA A 24 -13.07 -2.40 46.41
N SER A 25 -13.08 -1.56 45.39
CA SER A 25 -13.45 -1.96 44.03
C SER A 25 -12.68 -1.10 43.03
N THR A 26 -11.51 -1.58 42.65
CA THR A 26 -10.97 -1.37 41.31
C THR A 26 -12.02 -1.81 40.29
N PRO A 27 -12.43 -0.99 39.30
CA PRO A 27 -12.91 -1.54 38.06
C PRO A 27 -11.67 -1.97 37.29
N SER A 28 -11.33 -3.26 37.35
CA SER A 28 -10.73 -3.89 36.19
C SER A 28 -11.81 -3.83 35.12
N ASP A 29 -11.73 -2.82 34.26
CA ASP A 29 -12.59 -2.67 33.10
C ASP A 29 -12.27 -3.85 32.17
N THR A 30 -13.01 -4.95 32.35
CA THR A 30 -12.96 -6.10 31.45
C THR A 30 -13.57 -5.61 30.14
N ILE A 31 -12.74 -5.09 29.25
CA ILE A 31 -13.14 -4.69 27.90
C ILE A 31 -13.66 -5.97 27.22
N MET A 32 -14.98 -6.09 27.14
CA MET A 32 -15.63 -7.13 26.37
C MET A 32 -15.29 -6.88 24.89
N PRO A 33 -14.82 -7.89 24.15
CA PRO A 33 -14.43 -7.70 22.76
C PRO A 33 -15.64 -7.22 21.96
N THR A 34 -15.55 -6.03 21.37
CA THR A 34 -16.62 -5.50 20.52
C THR A 34 -16.49 -6.14 19.15
N THR A 35 -17.61 -6.66 18.62
CA THR A 35 -17.64 -7.20 17.26
C THR A 35 -18.26 -6.19 16.31
N PHE A 36 -17.51 -5.84 15.26
CA PHE A 36 -17.93 -4.96 14.18
C PHE A 36 -18.22 -5.75 12.91
N LEU A 37 -19.16 -5.27 12.10
CA LEU A 37 -19.42 -5.80 10.76
C LEU A 37 -18.97 -4.78 9.72
N TYR A 38 -18.22 -5.23 8.71
CA TYR A 38 -17.82 -4.39 7.58
C TYR A 38 -18.31 -4.93 6.24
N SER A 39 -18.94 -4.06 5.44
CA SER A 39 -19.40 -4.38 4.09
C SER A 39 -19.05 -3.30 3.08
N ASN A 40 -18.53 -3.71 1.92
CA ASN A 40 -18.34 -2.82 0.75
C ASN A 40 -19.22 -3.20 -0.44
N CYS A 41 -19.87 -4.35 -0.39
CA CYS A 41 -20.56 -4.91 -1.55
C CYS A 41 -22.10 -4.98 -1.34
N ALA A 42 -22.62 -4.35 -0.27
CA ALA A 42 -24.04 -4.09 -0.04
C ALA A 42 -24.43 -2.71 -0.58
N ASP A 43 -25.27 -2.69 -1.60
CA ASP A 43 -25.72 -1.51 -2.34
C ASP A 43 -26.98 -0.84 -1.76
N ALA A 44 -27.76 -1.60 -0.98
CA ALA A 44 -28.97 -1.13 -0.32
C ALA A 44 -28.98 -1.46 1.19
N PRO A 45 -29.73 -0.70 2.01
CA PRO A 45 -29.90 -1.00 3.44
C PRO A 45 -30.47 -2.41 3.70
N SER A 46 -31.32 -2.92 2.81
CA SER A 46 -31.82 -4.31 2.89
C SER A 46 -30.71 -5.34 2.75
N ALA A 47 -29.76 -5.12 1.83
CA ALA A 47 -28.62 -6.03 1.66
C ALA A 47 -27.70 -6.04 2.88
N VAL A 48 -27.55 -4.91 3.58
CA VAL A 48 -26.81 -4.84 4.85
C VAL A 48 -27.52 -5.65 5.93
N GLN A 49 -28.85 -5.63 5.98
CA GLN A 49 -29.63 -6.41 6.92
C GLN A 49 -29.49 -7.93 6.67
N ASP A 50 -29.49 -8.34 5.40
CA ASP A 50 -29.27 -9.74 5.00
C ASP A 50 -27.87 -10.20 5.42
N GLU A 51 -26.86 -9.34 5.23
CA GLU A 51 -25.48 -9.57 5.67
C GLU A 51 -25.37 -9.68 7.19
N LEU A 52 -26.05 -8.82 7.95
CA LEU A 52 -26.09 -8.89 9.41
C LEU A 52 -26.74 -10.20 9.89
N GLN A 53 -27.84 -10.61 9.25
CA GLN A 53 -28.51 -11.87 9.56
C GLN A 53 -27.62 -13.08 9.25
N ALA A 54 -26.91 -13.05 8.13
CA ALA A 54 -25.97 -14.11 7.77
C ALA A 54 -24.74 -14.16 8.70
N ALA A 55 -24.24 -13.03 9.18
CA ALA A 55 -23.20 -12.97 10.20
C ALA A 55 -23.69 -13.58 11.54
N SER A 56 -24.92 -13.26 11.95
CA SER A 56 -25.56 -13.84 13.13
C SER A 56 -25.76 -15.35 13.00
N ALA A 57 -26.21 -15.83 11.84
CA ALA A 57 -26.35 -17.26 11.54
C ALA A 57 -25.00 -18.00 11.55
N ALA A 58 -23.90 -17.31 11.21
CA ALA A 58 -22.55 -17.86 11.32
C ALA A 58 -21.99 -17.87 12.76
N GLY A 59 -22.71 -17.28 13.72
CA GLY A 59 -22.35 -17.23 15.14
C GLY A 59 -21.70 -15.92 15.61
N TYR A 60 -21.68 -14.88 14.78
CA TYR A 60 -21.12 -13.57 15.14
C TYR A 60 -22.23 -12.62 15.62
N GLY A 61 -22.23 -12.32 16.92
CA GLY A 61 -23.15 -11.35 17.52
C GLY A 61 -22.67 -9.92 17.27
N VAL A 62 -23.24 -9.23 16.28
CA VAL A 62 -22.92 -7.84 15.96
C VAL A 62 -24.08 -6.92 16.35
N ASP A 63 -23.78 -5.85 17.09
CA ASP A 63 -24.74 -4.79 17.35
C ASP A 63 -25.00 -3.99 16.06
N PRO A 64 -26.27 -3.70 15.69
CA PRO A 64 -26.59 -2.83 14.55
C PRO A 64 -25.84 -1.49 14.52
N GLN A 65 -25.44 -0.94 15.68
CA GLN A 65 -24.66 0.30 15.78
C GLN A 65 -23.19 0.13 15.37
N HIS A 66 -22.68 -1.11 15.34
CA HIS A 66 -21.31 -1.47 15.00
C HIS A 66 -21.18 -1.99 13.55
N VAL A 67 -22.13 -1.63 12.69
CA VAL A 67 -22.14 -1.97 11.26
C VAL A 67 -21.58 -0.81 10.44
N PHE A 68 -20.51 -1.08 9.71
CA PHE A 68 -19.85 -0.15 8.80
C PHE A 68 -20.07 -0.61 7.37
N TRP A 69 -20.86 0.16 6.61
CA TRP A 69 -21.14 -0.16 5.22
C TRP A 69 -20.84 1.03 4.30
N GLU A 70 -20.26 0.74 3.14
CA GLU A 70 -20.00 1.69 2.06
C GLU A 70 -20.11 1.02 0.69
N VAL A 71 -20.16 1.83 -0.38
CA VAL A 71 -20.08 1.36 -1.76
C VAL A 71 -18.92 2.08 -2.43
N ALA A 72 -17.71 1.57 -2.21
CA ALA A 72 -16.50 2.14 -2.80
C ALA A 72 -16.13 1.42 -4.11
N PRO A 73 -15.70 2.17 -5.15
CA PRO A 73 -15.24 1.58 -6.40
C PRO A 73 -13.92 0.84 -6.22
N ALA A 74 -13.64 -0.12 -7.11
CA ALA A 74 -12.42 -0.92 -7.08
C ALA A 74 -11.12 -0.09 -7.28
N SER A 75 -11.23 1.15 -7.77
CA SER A 75 -10.09 2.07 -7.90
C SER A 75 -9.58 2.59 -6.55
N VAL A 76 -10.41 2.58 -5.50
CA VAL A 76 -10.04 3.07 -4.17
C VAL A 76 -9.47 1.92 -3.36
N PRO A 77 -8.21 2.03 -2.88
CA PRO A 77 -7.62 1.01 -2.05
C PRO A 77 -8.44 0.76 -0.78
N ALA A 78 -8.62 -0.50 -0.37
CA ALA A 78 -9.41 -0.91 0.78
C ALA A 78 -9.07 -0.08 2.03
N LEU A 79 -7.78 0.04 2.34
CA LEU A 79 -7.29 0.80 3.50
C LEU A 79 -7.56 2.32 3.44
N GLN A 80 -7.87 2.87 2.25
CA GLN A 80 -8.19 4.28 2.05
C GLN A 80 -9.70 4.54 2.02
N ARG A 81 -10.53 3.49 2.05
CA ARG A 81 -11.98 3.63 2.02
C ARG A 81 -12.49 4.34 3.29
N PRO A 82 -13.38 5.34 3.18
CA PRO A 82 -13.80 6.16 4.33
C PRO A 82 -14.35 5.34 5.50
N ARG A 83 -15.24 4.36 5.25
CA ARG A 83 -15.84 3.59 6.36
C ARG A 83 -14.88 2.57 6.94
N LEU A 84 -14.08 1.89 6.11
CA LEU A 84 -13.04 0.99 6.63
C LEU A 84 -11.99 1.75 7.46
N ARG A 85 -11.65 2.96 7.05
CA ARG A 85 -10.72 3.82 7.80
C ARG A 85 -11.34 4.28 9.12
N ALA A 86 -12.60 4.68 9.13
CA ALA A 86 -13.32 5.02 10.35
C ALA A 86 -13.35 3.82 11.32
N LEU A 87 -13.63 2.63 10.82
CA LEU A 87 -13.59 1.39 11.60
C LEU A 87 -12.21 1.14 12.22
N GLN A 88 -11.12 1.33 11.46
CA GLN A 88 -9.76 1.21 11.99
C GLN A 88 -9.43 2.23 13.09
N HIS A 89 -10.08 3.40 13.09
CA HIS A 89 -9.88 4.42 14.11
C HIS A 89 -10.73 4.16 15.36
N GLN A 90 -11.87 3.48 15.22
CA GLN A 90 -12.76 3.17 16.32
C GLN A 90 -12.37 1.87 17.04
N ALA A 91 -11.98 0.84 16.29
CA ALA A 91 -11.62 -0.46 16.82
C ALA A 91 -10.41 -0.37 17.77
N GLN A 92 -10.52 -1.06 18.91
CA GLN A 92 -9.48 -1.17 19.91
C GLN A 92 -8.80 -2.55 19.84
N PRO A 93 -7.57 -2.69 20.35
CA PRO A 93 -6.93 -4.00 20.47
C PRO A 93 -7.81 -4.95 21.29
N GLY A 94 -8.06 -6.14 20.75
CA GLY A 94 -8.98 -7.13 21.33
C GLY A 94 -10.37 -7.17 20.69
N ASP A 95 -10.75 -6.15 19.92
CA ASP A 95 -11.99 -6.17 19.14
C ASP A 95 -11.91 -7.13 17.94
N ALA A 96 -13.08 -7.46 17.38
CA ALA A 96 -13.22 -8.30 16.20
C ALA A 96 -13.92 -7.55 15.07
N VAL A 97 -13.42 -7.72 13.84
CA VAL A 97 -14.07 -7.23 12.62
C VAL A 97 -14.47 -8.43 11.78
N VAL A 98 -15.74 -8.49 11.41
CA VAL A 98 -16.32 -9.54 10.58
C VAL A 98 -16.66 -8.94 9.22
N ALA A 99 -16.21 -9.60 8.16
CA ALA A 99 -16.68 -9.36 6.80
C ALA A 99 -17.32 -10.65 6.27
N LEU A 100 -18.42 -10.57 5.53
CA LEU A 100 -18.99 -11.79 4.95
C LEU A 100 -18.19 -12.26 3.75
N ARG A 101 -17.81 -11.32 2.90
CA ARG A 101 -17.18 -11.58 1.61
C ARG A 101 -15.76 -11.08 1.58
N LEU A 102 -14.90 -11.82 0.88
CA LEU A 102 -13.51 -11.40 0.69
C LEU A 102 -13.42 -10.10 -0.14
N CYS A 103 -14.40 -9.83 -1.03
CA CYS A 103 -14.51 -8.56 -1.80
C CYS A 103 -14.53 -7.32 -0.92
N SER A 104 -15.04 -7.44 0.30
CA SER A 104 -15.06 -6.32 1.24
C SER A 104 -13.65 -5.93 1.64
N LEU A 105 -12.73 -6.88 1.83
CA LEU A 105 -11.39 -6.62 2.34
C LEU A 105 -10.39 -6.12 1.29
N GLY A 106 -10.70 -6.28 0.00
CA GLY A 106 -9.86 -5.83 -1.12
C GLY A 106 -10.35 -6.34 -2.46
N TRP A 107 -9.93 -5.67 -3.54
CA TRP A 107 -10.17 -6.04 -4.94
C TRP A 107 -9.10 -6.99 -5.48
N SER A 108 -7.92 -7.03 -4.86
CA SER A 108 -6.81 -7.92 -5.26
C SER A 108 -6.24 -8.69 -4.06
N VAL A 109 -5.62 -9.85 -4.32
CA VAL A 109 -5.00 -10.67 -3.26
C VAL A 109 -3.95 -9.90 -2.44
N PRO A 110 -3.03 -9.12 -3.07
CA PRO A 110 -2.07 -8.32 -2.30
C PRO A 110 -2.73 -7.28 -1.39
N GLU A 111 -3.87 -6.72 -1.82
CA GLU A 111 -4.60 -5.74 -1.05
C GLU A 111 -5.36 -6.37 0.12
N VAL A 112 -6.01 -7.51 -0.08
CA VAL A 112 -6.62 -8.29 1.01
C VAL A 112 -5.55 -8.62 2.06
N LEU A 113 -4.37 -9.09 1.64
CA LEU A 113 -3.25 -9.36 2.54
C LEU A 113 -2.75 -8.09 3.26
N ALA A 114 -2.79 -6.93 2.60
CA ALA A 114 -2.47 -5.64 3.24
C ALA A 114 -3.50 -5.26 4.31
N THR A 115 -4.79 -5.48 4.05
CA THR A 115 -5.86 -5.28 5.02
C THR A 115 -5.70 -6.20 6.23
N VAL A 116 -5.48 -7.50 6.01
CA VAL A 116 -5.19 -8.48 7.07
C VAL A 116 -3.99 -8.04 7.92
N ARG A 117 -2.88 -7.65 7.26
CA ARG A 117 -1.69 -7.14 7.97
C ARG A 117 -1.99 -5.90 8.79
N ARG A 118 -2.85 -4.99 8.29
CA ARG A 118 -3.21 -3.77 9.01
C ARG A 118 -3.98 -4.08 10.30
N PHE A 119 -4.98 -4.95 10.24
CA PHE A 119 -5.76 -5.35 11.42
C PHE A 119 -4.91 -6.13 12.44
N ARG A 120 -3.99 -6.99 11.96
CA ARG A 120 -2.98 -7.65 12.81
C ARG A 120 -2.12 -6.65 13.57
N LEU A 121 -1.67 -5.57 12.91
CA LEU A 121 -0.89 -4.51 13.56
C LEU A 121 -1.71 -3.69 14.56
N LEU A 122 -3.03 -3.62 14.40
CA LEU A 122 -3.94 -2.96 15.34
C LEU A 122 -4.31 -3.88 16.53
N GLY A 123 -3.96 -5.17 16.49
CA GLY A 123 -4.37 -6.14 17.50
C GLY A 123 -5.87 -6.46 17.45
N VAL A 124 -6.48 -6.30 16.29
CA VAL A 124 -7.92 -6.53 16.04
C VAL A 124 -8.05 -7.84 15.26
N ALA A 125 -8.91 -8.75 15.74
CA ALA A 125 -9.21 -9.99 15.05
C ALA A 125 -10.00 -9.71 13.77
N LEU A 126 -9.72 -10.44 12.69
CA LEU A 126 -10.36 -10.25 11.40
C LEU A 126 -10.93 -11.57 10.89
N TYR A 127 -12.25 -11.63 10.73
CA TYR A 127 -12.96 -12.80 10.26
C TYR A 127 -13.56 -12.57 8.88
N CYS A 128 -13.51 -13.60 8.03
CA CYS A 128 -14.17 -13.60 6.72
C CYS A 128 -15.06 -14.84 6.60
N VAL A 129 -16.38 -14.66 6.75
CA VAL A 129 -17.35 -15.77 6.81
C VAL A 129 -17.27 -16.69 5.59
N GLN A 130 -17.04 -16.13 4.40
CA GLN A 130 -16.91 -16.90 3.15
C GLN A 130 -15.64 -17.76 3.08
N LEU A 131 -14.56 -17.37 3.76
CA LEU A 131 -13.25 -18.02 3.61
C LEU A 131 -12.99 -19.04 4.72
N SER A 132 -13.07 -18.63 5.97
CA SER A 132 -12.88 -19.50 7.14
C SER A 132 -13.51 -18.86 8.39
N ARG A 133 -13.76 -19.68 9.42
CA ARG A 133 -14.11 -19.22 10.76
C ARG A 133 -12.89 -18.79 11.59
N ASP A 134 -11.68 -18.98 11.06
CA ASP A 134 -10.45 -18.60 11.74
C ASP A 134 -10.17 -17.10 11.64
N ASP A 135 -9.48 -16.57 12.66
CA ASP A 135 -8.95 -15.21 12.64
C ASP A 135 -7.80 -15.08 11.62
N LEU A 136 -8.04 -14.30 10.57
CA LEU A 136 -7.07 -14.03 9.51
C LEU A 136 -5.91 -13.16 10.00
N ALA A 137 -6.14 -12.32 11.01
CA ALA A 137 -5.16 -11.40 11.57
C ALA A 137 -4.31 -12.04 12.69
N SER A 138 -4.55 -13.30 13.02
CA SER A 138 -3.84 -14.04 14.07
C SER A 138 -2.32 -14.05 13.85
N THR A 139 -1.59 -14.23 14.97
CA THR A 139 -0.13 -14.36 14.96
C THR A 139 0.30 -15.56 14.10
N THR A 140 -0.41 -16.68 14.27
CA THR A 140 -0.30 -17.86 13.41
C THR A 140 -1.37 -17.73 12.33
N PRO A 141 -1.00 -17.37 11.09
CA PRO A 141 -1.97 -17.21 10.01
C PRO A 141 -2.67 -18.55 9.73
N PRO A 142 -3.99 -18.56 9.50
CA PRO A 142 -4.68 -19.77 9.09
C PRO A 142 -4.25 -20.19 7.69
N GLU A 143 -4.47 -21.46 7.35
CA GLU A 143 -4.08 -22.05 6.06
C GLU A 143 -4.60 -21.23 4.87
N ALA A 144 -5.80 -20.68 4.98
CA ALA A 144 -6.38 -19.82 3.96
C ALA A 144 -5.54 -18.57 3.66
N VAL A 145 -4.92 -17.95 4.66
CA VAL A 145 -4.03 -16.79 4.48
C VAL A 145 -2.71 -17.22 3.82
N GLU A 146 -2.20 -18.39 4.15
CA GLU A 146 -1.00 -18.94 3.50
C GLU A 146 -1.23 -19.25 2.01
N VAL A 147 -2.38 -19.81 1.66
CA VAL A 147 -2.78 -19.99 0.26
C VAL A 147 -2.85 -18.64 -0.47
N LEU A 148 -3.47 -17.62 0.14
CA LEU A 148 -3.51 -16.27 -0.45
C LEU A 148 -2.10 -15.68 -0.65
N ARG A 149 -1.18 -15.90 0.30
CA ARG A 149 0.23 -15.48 0.16
C ARG A 149 0.92 -16.18 -1.00
N ALA A 150 0.72 -17.49 -1.13
CA ALA A 150 1.27 -18.27 -2.24
C ALA A 150 0.75 -17.79 -3.59
N VAL A 151 -0.55 -17.51 -3.70
CA VAL A 151 -1.17 -16.94 -4.91
C VAL A 151 -0.59 -15.57 -5.24
N ALA A 152 -0.46 -14.67 -4.26
CA ALA A 152 0.13 -13.35 -4.46
C ALA A 152 1.60 -13.43 -4.94
N ALA A 153 2.37 -14.38 -4.38
CA ALA A 153 3.75 -14.62 -4.81
C ALA A 153 3.83 -15.15 -6.25
N LEU A 154 2.95 -16.09 -6.61
CA LEU A 154 2.85 -16.65 -7.96
C LEU A 154 2.50 -15.59 -9.00
N GLU A 155 1.51 -14.74 -8.72
CA GLU A 155 1.10 -13.64 -9.59
C GLU A 155 2.26 -12.65 -9.81
N GLY A 156 2.97 -12.30 -8.73
CA GLY A 156 4.14 -11.41 -8.79
C GLY A 156 5.28 -12.00 -9.63
N ALA A 157 5.61 -13.28 -9.41
CA ALA A 157 6.64 -13.98 -10.16
C ALA A 157 6.28 -14.07 -11.65
N THR A 158 5.05 -14.47 -11.97
CA THR A 158 4.56 -14.57 -13.35
C THR A 158 4.58 -13.21 -14.05
N ARG A 159 4.14 -12.15 -13.36
CA ARG A 159 4.22 -10.78 -13.89
C ARG A 159 5.66 -10.37 -14.18
N SER A 160 6.59 -10.65 -13.25
CA SER A 160 8.00 -10.30 -13.44
C SER A 160 8.64 -11.02 -14.62
N VAL A 161 8.32 -12.30 -14.83
CA VAL A 161 8.84 -13.09 -15.96
C VAL A 161 8.35 -12.50 -17.27
N ARG A 162 7.04 -12.31 -17.43
CA ARG A 162 6.44 -11.73 -18.65
C ARG A 162 6.95 -10.32 -18.95
N VAL A 163 7.20 -9.50 -17.92
CA VAL A 163 7.80 -8.17 -18.11
C VAL A 163 9.23 -8.30 -18.67
N ARG A 164 10.05 -9.21 -18.14
CA ARG A 164 11.41 -9.40 -18.65
C ARG A 164 11.42 -9.90 -20.09
N GLU A 165 10.56 -10.86 -20.41
CA GLU A 165 10.41 -11.41 -21.76
C GLU A 165 9.93 -10.34 -22.75
N SER A 166 8.91 -9.56 -22.38
CA SER A 166 8.42 -8.47 -23.24
C SER A 166 9.47 -7.38 -23.44
N LEU A 167 10.26 -7.05 -22.41
CA LEU A 167 11.38 -6.13 -22.53
C LEU A 167 12.51 -6.68 -23.40
N ALA A 168 12.83 -7.97 -23.31
CA ALA A 168 13.83 -8.62 -24.15
C ALA A 168 13.40 -8.62 -25.62
N ALA A 169 12.14 -8.97 -25.90
CA ALA A 169 11.56 -8.93 -27.24
C ALA A 169 11.54 -7.51 -27.81
N ALA A 170 11.15 -6.51 -27.01
CA ALA A 170 11.17 -5.11 -27.43
C ALA A 170 12.59 -4.63 -27.78
N LYS A 171 13.60 -5.02 -26.98
CA LYS A 171 15.01 -4.73 -27.27
C LYS A 171 15.48 -5.41 -28.56
N ALA A 172 15.11 -6.67 -28.79
CA ALA A 172 15.46 -7.39 -30.02
C ALA A 172 14.83 -6.75 -31.26
N MET A 173 13.62 -6.19 -31.15
CA MET A 173 12.97 -5.42 -32.22
C MET A 173 13.52 -3.97 -32.35
N GLY A 174 14.57 -3.60 -31.62
CA GLY A 174 15.16 -2.26 -31.65
C GLY A 174 14.28 -1.16 -31.02
N ARG A 175 13.20 -1.51 -30.31
CA ARG A 175 12.37 -0.51 -29.62
C ARG A 175 13.12 0.04 -28.41
N GLN A 176 13.12 1.37 -28.25
CA GLN A 176 13.69 2.02 -27.07
C GLN A 176 12.92 1.60 -25.81
N VAL A 177 13.61 0.91 -24.90
CA VAL A 177 13.10 0.54 -23.59
C VAL A 177 13.51 1.60 -22.57
N GLY A 178 12.54 2.11 -21.81
CA GLY A 178 12.76 3.03 -20.70
C GLY A 178 12.40 4.48 -21.02
N ARG A 179 12.95 5.42 -20.24
CA ARG A 179 12.64 6.84 -20.41
C ARG A 179 13.26 7.35 -21.72
N PRO A 180 12.49 8.00 -22.61
CA PRO A 180 13.03 8.57 -23.83
C PRO A 180 14.12 9.61 -23.50
N PRO A 181 15.21 9.68 -24.28
CA PRO A 181 16.26 10.67 -24.07
C PRO A 181 15.66 12.08 -24.24
N LYS A 182 15.95 12.98 -23.28
CA LYS A 182 15.48 14.37 -23.32
C LYS A 182 16.13 15.23 -24.41
N HIS A 183 17.30 14.82 -24.88
CA HIS A 183 18.12 15.56 -25.84
C HIS A 183 18.20 14.78 -27.15
N THR A 184 17.97 15.47 -28.26
CA THR A 184 18.13 14.89 -29.61
C THR A 184 19.60 14.54 -29.86
N PRO A 185 19.91 13.62 -30.79
CA PRO A 185 21.29 13.33 -31.18
C PRO A 185 22.06 14.59 -31.60
N GLU A 186 21.41 15.50 -32.32
CA GLU A 186 21.97 16.80 -32.72
C GLU A 186 22.33 17.68 -31.53
N GLN A 187 21.44 17.79 -30.55
CA GLN A 187 21.70 18.56 -29.33
C GLN A 187 22.85 17.96 -28.52
N ARG A 188 22.98 16.62 -28.50
CA ARG A 188 24.13 15.96 -27.84
C ARG A 188 25.43 16.29 -28.56
N HIS A 189 25.43 16.29 -29.89
CA HIS A 189 26.61 16.66 -30.68
C HIS A 189 27.00 18.13 -30.48
N ALA A 190 26.02 19.04 -30.45
CA ALA A 190 26.25 20.46 -30.17
C ALA A 190 26.80 20.69 -28.74
N ILE A 191 26.34 19.93 -27.75
CA ILE A 191 26.88 19.98 -26.37
C ILE A 191 28.34 19.50 -26.34
N LEU A 192 28.67 18.42 -27.05
CA LEU A 192 30.04 17.90 -27.11
C LEU A 192 30.99 18.85 -27.86
N SER A 193 30.53 19.41 -28.99
CA SER A 193 31.27 20.42 -29.76
C SER A 193 31.54 21.69 -28.94
N ALA A 194 30.58 22.13 -28.12
CA ALA A 194 30.82 23.25 -27.20
C ALA A 194 31.87 22.88 -26.14
N LEU A 195 31.88 21.65 -25.61
CA LEU A 195 32.89 21.24 -24.64
C LEU A 195 34.30 21.13 -25.27
N SER A 196 34.41 20.65 -26.52
CA SER A 196 35.70 20.56 -27.23
C SER A 196 36.25 21.93 -27.64
N ALA A 197 35.37 22.90 -27.92
CA ALA A 197 35.72 24.29 -28.17
C ALA A 197 36.18 25.05 -26.90
N GLY A 198 36.23 24.40 -25.74
CA GLY A 198 36.77 24.96 -24.50
C GLY A 198 35.74 25.64 -23.58
N TYR A 199 34.44 25.58 -23.90
CA TYR A 199 33.40 26.13 -23.03
C TYR A 199 33.28 25.32 -21.72
N SER A 200 33.05 26.02 -20.61
CA SER A 200 32.91 25.36 -19.30
C SER A 200 31.59 24.56 -19.21
N VAL A 201 31.59 23.48 -18.42
CA VAL A 201 30.40 22.64 -18.18
C VAL A 201 29.20 23.48 -17.69
N SER A 202 29.46 24.50 -16.88
CA SER A 202 28.45 25.41 -16.35
C SER A 202 27.83 26.31 -17.43
N GLU A 203 28.63 26.75 -18.38
CA GLU A 203 28.23 27.62 -19.48
C GLU A 203 27.45 26.86 -20.54
N THR A 204 27.93 25.68 -20.92
CA THR A 204 27.21 24.74 -21.80
C THR A 204 25.86 24.35 -21.19
N ALA A 205 25.80 24.08 -19.88
CA ALA A 205 24.55 23.77 -19.20
C ALA A 205 23.51 24.92 -19.32
N ARG A 206 23.94 26.17 -19.15
CA ARG A 206 23.07 27.35 -19.32
C ARG A 206 22.61 27.52 -20.77
N ARG A 207 23.54 27.36 -21.73
CA ARG A 207 23.28 27.53 -23.16
C ARG A 207 22.26 26.53 -23.71
N PHE A 208 22.28 25.30 -23.21
CA PHE A 208 21.37 24.22 -23.62
C PHE A 208 20.22 23.99 -22.62
N ASN A 209 19.97 24.95 -21.71
CA ASN A 209 18.94 24.89 -20.67
C ASN A 209 18.84 23.52 -19.97
N THR A 210 19.99 22.98 -19.57
CA THR A 210 20.10 21.65 -18.99
C THR A 210 20.91 21.67 -17.69
N SER A 211 20.85 20.60 -16.90
CA SER A 211 21.63 20.52 -15.67
C SER A 211 23.10 20.21 -15.97
N ARG A 212 24.02 20.71 -15.14
CA ARG A 212 25.45 20.34 -15.21
C ARG A 212 25.65 18.83 -15.21
N GLN A 213 24.86 18.10 -14.42
CA GLN A 213 24.87 16.63 -14.38
C GLN A 213 24.52 16.00 -15.73
N THR A 214 23.60 16.60 -16.49
CA THR A 214 23.25 16.10 -17.81
C THR A 214 24.38 16.28 -18.81
N VAL A 215 25.06 17.43 -18.78
CA VAL A 215 26.26 17.70 -19.61
C VAL A 215 27.39 16.74 -19.26
N LEU A 216 27.69 16.54 -17.97
CA LEU A 216 28.71 15.59 -17.50
C LEU A 216 28.38 14.16 -17.92
N ARG A 217 27.11 13.75 -17.83
CA ARG A 217 26.67 12.42 -18.29
C ARG A 217 26.82 12.24 -19.80
N ILE A 218 26.55 13.27 -20.59
CA ILE A 218 26.76 13.25 -22.05
C ILE A 218 28.25 13.09 -22.36
N ARG A 219 29.11 13.88 -21.70
CA ARG A 219 30.57 13.79 -21.84
C ARG A 219 31.11 12.41 -21.44
N ALA A 220 30.62 11.85 -20.34
CA ALA A 220 31.05 10.51 -19.88
C ALA A 220 30.56 9.37 -20.80
N ALA A 221 29.43 9.55 -21.50
CA ALA A 221 28.88 8.57 -22.41
C ALA A 221 29.53 8.57 -23.81
N GLU A 222 30.27 9.62 -24.16
CA GLU A 222 30.96 9.77 -25.45
C GLU A 222 32.03 8.68 -25.71
N PRO A 223 33.01 8.42 -24.82
CA PRO A 223 34.03 7.39 -25.07
C PRO A 223 33.45 5.97 -25.15
N LEU A 224 32.32 5.72 -24.47
CA LEU A 224 31.58 4.46 -24.56
C LEU A 224 30.89 4.30 -25.93
N ALA A 225 30.35 5.38 -26.48
CA ALA A 225 29.75 5.38 -27.81
C ALA A 225 30.81 5.22 -28.92
N GLN A 226 31.96 5.88 -28.79
CA GLN A 226 33.08 5.74 -29.72
C GLN A 226 33.68 4.33 -29.70
N ARG A 227 33.80 3.72 -28.52
CA ARG A 227 34.21 2.31 -28.37
C ARG A 227 33.22 1.34 -28.99
N ALA A 228 31.92 1.54 -28.77
CA ALA A 228 30.89 0.70 -29.39
C ALA A 228 30.91 0.82 -30.93
N ALA A 229 31.15 2.02 -31.46
CA ALA A 229 31.30 2.22 -32.90
C ALA A 229 32.58 1.57 -33.46
N ALA A 230 33.70 1.63 -32.75
CA ALA A 230 34.95 0.99 -33.19
C ALA A 230 34.87 -0.55 -33.19
N VAL A 231 34.18 -1.15 -32.21
CA VAL A 231 33.95 -2.60 -32.17
C VAL A 231 33.05 -3.06 -33.32
N ALA A 232 31.99 -2.31 -33.62
CA ALA A 232 31.11 -2.62 -34.75
C ALA A 232 31.80 -2.51 -36.13
N ILE A 233 32.84 -1.67 -36.26
CA ILE A 233 33.65 -1.60 -37.49
C ILE A 233 34.58 -2.82 -37.58
N ALA A 234 35.21 -3.23 -36.47
CA ALA A 234 36.08 -4.40 -36.44
C ALA A 234 35.34 -5.73 -36.69
N ASP A 235 34.10 -5.86 -36.20
CA ASP A 235 33.26 -7.04 -36.48
C ASP A 235 32.84 -7.11 -37.96
N ALA A 236 32.69 -5.97 -38.63
CA ALA A 236 32.37 -5.91 -40.07
C ALA A 236 33.57 -6.21 -40.98
N ASP A 237 34.80 -5.91 -40.53
CA ASP A 237 36.02 -6.23 -41.28
C ASP A 237 36.39 -7.73 -41.16
N ALA A 238 36.02 -8.40 -40.06
CA ALA A 238 36.24 -9.84 -39.87
C ALA A 238 35.37 -10.72 -40.79
N ASP A 239 34.13 -10.32 -41.06
CA ASP A 239 33.23 -11.02 -42.00
C ASP A 239 33.72 -10.91 -43.47
N VAL A 240 34.55 -9.92 -43.79
CA VAL A 240 35.13 -9.76 -45.14
C VAL A 240 36.37 -10.64 -45.32
N GLU A 241 37.20 -10.82 -44.29
CA GLU A 241 38.39 -11.68 -44.37
C GLU A 241 38.07 -13.18 -44.50
N GLU A 242 37.03 -13.68 -43.83
CA GLU A 242 36.63 -15.10 -43.92
C GLU A 242 36.08 -15.45 -45.33
N SER A 243 35.38 -14.50 -45.97
CA SER A 243 34.89 -14.63 -47.35
C SER A 243 36.00 -14.57 -48.43
N ALA A 244 37.15 -13.95 -48.13
CA ALA A 244 38.28 -13.86 -49.05
C ALA A 244 39.16 -15.12 -49.05
N THR A 245 39.19 -15.87 -47.94
CA THR A 245 39.92 -17.15 -47.85
C THR A 245 39.21 -18.33 -48.52
N GLU A 246 37.87 -18.32 -48.63
CA GLU A 246 37.12 -19.38 -49.32
C GLU A 246 37.26 -19.29 -50.85
N ALA A 247 37.39 -18.09 -51.42
CA ALA A 247 37.55 -17.89 -52.86
C ALA A 247 38.95 -18.22 -53.42
N ALA A 248 39.94 -18.50 -52.56
CA ALA A 248 41.32 -18.82 -52.96
C ALA A 248 41.62 -20.33 -52.96
N THR A 249 40.65 -21.18 -52.61
CA THR A 249 40.83 -22.65 -52.47
C THR A 249 40.00 -23.48 -53.46
N GLU A 250 39.44 -22.85 -54.51
CA GLU A 250 38.81 -23.55 -55.65
C GLU A 250 39.69 -23.50 -56.92
#